data_AF-Q8E7B3-F1
#
_entry.id   AF-Q8E7B3-F1
#
_cell.length_a   1.000
_cell.length_b   1.000
_cell.length_c   1.000
_cell.angle_alpha   90.00
_cell.angle_beta   90.00
_cell.angle_gamma   90.00
#
_symmetry.space_group_name_H-M   'P 1'
#
loop_
_entity.id
_entity.type
_entity.pdbx_description
1 polymer ?
#
loop_
_entity_poly.entity_id
_entity_poly.type
_entity_poly.pdbx_seq_one_letter_code
_entity_poly.pdbx_strand_id
1 'polypeptide(L)'
;MTIIGFTSNPSALLLQLTETSVIAKQIVLPRASPYFQILDNKQFDFGWENNILVICDPITSNNEFELLFPSMLPHATTGDFFILLSILDKQDGAIIAGTLGLKDYATVRKNLRFRRNNKYLPIIWKEGTNEADKIEENSSN
;
A
#
# COMPACT_ATOMS: atom_id res chain seq x y z
N MET A 1 7.60 -21.30 -1.75
CA MET A 1 6.50 -20.43 -1.28
C MET A 1 7.14 -19.35 -0.44
N THR A 2 6.95 -18.09 -0.78
CA THR A 2 7.56 -16.97 -0.03
C THR A 2 6.73 -16.69 1.22
N ILE A 3 7.40 -16.49 2.36
CA ILE A 3 6.75 -16.10 3.61
C ILE A 3 6.94 -14.59 3.80
N ILE A 4 5.88 -13.87 4.12
CA ILE A 4 5.95 -12.43 4.40
C ILE A 4 5.62 -12.21 5.88
N GLY A 5 6.59 -11.72 6.63
CA GLY A 5 6.42 -11.26 8.00
C GLY A 5 6.27 -9.75 8.06
N PHE A 6 5.48 -9.25 9.02
CA PHE A 6 5.26 -7.81 9.23
C PHE A 6 5.78 -7.40 10.61
N THR A 7 6.40 -6.23 10.71
CA THR A 7 6.71 -5.62 12.02
C THR A 7 5.43 -5.30 12.79
N SER A 8 5.52 -4.97 14.08
CA SER A 8 4.36 -4.50 14.84
C SER A 8 3.90 -3.14 14.34
N ASN A 9 2.62 -3.03 13.96
CA ASN A 9 1.94 -1.77 13.62
C ASN A 9 2.68 -0.89 12.59
N PRO A 10 3.08 -1.41 11.42
CA PRO A 10 3.84 -0.63 10.45
C PRO A 10 3.02 0.53 9.92
N SER A 11 3.68 1.66 9.69
CA SER A 11 3.10 2.77 8.94
C SER A 11 3.27 2.49 7.45
N ALA A 12 2.19 2.07 6.80
CA ALA A 12 2.13 1.69 5.39
C ALA A 12 1.54 2.83 4.54
N LEU A 13 1.77 2.76 3.24
CA LEU A 13 1.03 3.56 2.28
C LEU A 13 -0.11 2.72 1.71
N LEU A 14 -1.34 3.10 2.03
CA LEU A 14 -2.53 2.54 1.41
C LEU A 14 -2.86 3.32 0.15
N LEU A 15 -3.01 2.59 -0.95
CA LEU A 15 -3.43 3.13 -2.25
C LEU A 15 -4.86 2.67 -2.49
N GLN A 16 -5.84 3.53 -2.20
CA GLN A 16 -7.26 3.24 -2.40
C GLN A 16 -7.65 3.54 -3.84
N LEU A 17 -8.22 2.56 -4.51
CA LEU A 17 -8.57 2.62 -5.92
C LEU A 17 -9.99 3.15 -6.06
N THR A 18 -10.16 4.13 -6.93
CA THR A 18 -11.48 4.67 -7.29
C THR A 18 -11.63 4.62 -8.80
N GLU A 19 -12.84 4.88 -9.31
CA GLU A 19 -13.07 4.78 -10.75
C GLU A 19 -12.17 5.67 -11.60
N THR A 20 -11.79 6.84 -11.08
CA THR A 20 -11.11 7.91 -11.83
C THR A 20 -9.77 8.35 -11.24
N SER A 21 -9.39 7.85 -10.06
CA SER A 21 -8.17 8.26 -9.36
C SER A 21 -7.69 7.20 -8.37
N VAL A 22 -6.47 7.38 -7.86
CA VAL A 22 -5.95 6.62 -6.72
C VAL A 22 -5.69 7.57 -5.57
N ILE A 23 -6.21 7.24 -4.38
CA ILE A 23 -5.98 8.01 -3.16
C ILE A 23 -4.85 7.33 -2.38
N ALA A 24 -3.72 8.00 -2.27
CA ALA A 24 -2.58 7.54 -1.49
C ALA A 24 -2.62 8.16 -0.09
N LYS A 25 -2.76 7.33 0.95
CA LYS A 25 -2.78 7.79 2.35
C LYS A 25 -1.86 6.93 3.21
N GLN A 26 -1.13 7.56 4.11
CA GLN A 26 -0.35 6.83 5.11
C GLN A 26 -1.28 6.34 6.22
N ILE A 27 -1.17 5.08 6.60
CA ILE A 27 -1.94 4.47 7.68
C ILE A 27 -1.05 3.62 8.57
N VAL A 28 -1.36 3.58 9.86
CA VAL A 28 -0.82 2.56 10.76
C VAL A 28 -1.65 1.30 10.58
N LEU A 29 -0.99 0.17 10.33
CA LEU A 29 -1.62 -1.14 10.17
C LEU A 29 -1.43 -1.98 11.44
N PRO A 30 -2.31 -1.86 12.46
CA PRO A 30 -2.23 -2.78 13.59
C PRO A 30 -2.51 -4.22 13.16
N ARG A 31 -2.06 -5.21 13.94
CA ARG A 31 -2.30 -6.63 13.62
C ARG A 31 -3.78 -6.98 13.51
N ALA A 32 -4.63 -6.27 14.25
CA ALA A 32 -6.09 -6.39 14.17
C ALA A 32 -6.72 -5.61 13.00
N SER A 33 -5.93 -4.96 12.14
CA SER A 33 -6.47 -4.19 11.01
C SER A 33 -7.23 -5.11 10.05
N PRO A 34 -8.34 -4.64 9.45
CA PRO A 34 -9.07 -5.42 8.47
C PRO A 34 -8.20 -5.81 7.26
N TYR A 35 -7.21 -4.98 6.93
CA TYR A 35 -6.23 -5.27 5.87
C TYR A 35 -5.43 -6.55 6.16
N PHE A 36 -4.82 -6.66 7.35
CA PHE A 36 -4.10 -7.89 7.69
C PHE A 36 -5.01 -9.08 7.89
N GLN A 37 -6.20 -8.90 8.46
CA GLN A 37 -7.19 -9.99 8.55
C GLN A 37 -7.56 -10.55 7.17
N ILE A 38 -7.68 -9.69 6.15
CA ILE A 38 -7.96 -10.15 4.77
C ILE A 38 -6.77 -10.94 4.21
N LEU A 39 -5.53 -10.48 4.43
CA LEU A 39 -4.31 -11.15 3.95
C LEU A 39 -4.05 -12.48 4.66
N ASP A 40 -4.41 -12.62 5.93
CA ASP A 40 -4.26 -13.86 6.70
C ASP A 40 -5.24 -14.96 6.22
N ASN A 41 -6.39 -14.56 5.65
CA ASN A 41 -7.48 -15.49 5.28
C ASN A 41 -7.56 -15.81 3.79
N LYS A 42 -6.78 -15.13 2.94
CA LYS A 42 -6.82 -15.30 1.48
C LYS A 42 -5.43 -15.32 0.90
N GLN A 43 -5.24 -16.12 -0.15
CA GLN A 43 -4.05 -16.01 -0.97
C GLN A 43 -4.06 -14.66 -1.70
N PHE A 44 -2.94 -13.95 -1.66
CA PHE A 44 -2.77 -12.65 -2.31
C PHE A 44 -1.52 -12.65 -3.19
N ASP A 45 -1.53 -11.80 -4.20
CA ASP A 45 -0.36 -11.53 -5.04
C ASP A 45 0.46 -10.38 -4.45
N PHE A 46 1.76 -10.42 -4.66
CA PHE A 46 2.70 -9.40 -4.22
C PHE A 46 3.89 -9.28 -5.17
N GLY A 47 4.46 -8.08 -5.20
CA GLY A 47 5.66 -7.75 -5.97
C GLY A 47 6.56 -6.81 -5.17
N TRP A 48 7.69 -6.41 -5.74
CA TRP A 48 8.53 -5.39 -5.12
C TRP A 48 9.28 -4.53 -6.13
N GLU A 49 9.51 -3.26 -5.76
CA GLU A 49 10.35 -2.29 -6.47
C GLU A 49 11.44 -1.82 -5.50
N ASN A 50 12.71 -2.15 -5.78
CA ASN A 50 13.80 -1.92 -4.82
C ASN A 50 13.46 -2.51 -3.44
N ASN A 51 13.39 -1.66 -2.41
CA ASN A 51 13.02 -2.02 -1.04
C ASN A 51 11.53 -1.77 -0.73
N ILE A 52 10.67 -1.67 -1.73
CA ILE A 52 9.23 -1.43 -1.53
C ILE A 52 8.48 -2.73 -1.84
N LEU A 53 7.82 -3.30 -0.85
CA LEU A 53 6.87 -4.39 -1.03
C LEU A 53 5.53 -3.82 -1.47
N VAL A 54 4.94 -4.43 -2.49
CA VAL A 54 3.58 -4.13 -2.99
C VAL A 54 2.71 -5.35 -2.74
N ILE A 55 1.59 -5.18 -2.05
CA ILE A 55 0.60 -6.23 -1.82
C ILE A 55 -0.72 -5.82 -2.47
N CYS A 56 -1.28 -6.72 -3.28
CA CYS A 56 -2.59 -6.54 -3.89
C CYS A 56 -3.71 -6.88 -2.90
N ASP A 57 -4.81 -6.14 -2.97
CA ASP A 57 -6.07 -6.59 -2.37
C ASP A 57 -6.47 -7.96 -2.97
N PRO A 58 -6.65 -9.02 -2.17
CA PRO A 58 -7.12 -10.32 -2.65
C PRO A 58 -8.64 -10.39 -2.81
N ILE A 59 -9.38 -9.31 -2.56
CA ILE A 59 -10.82 -9.23 -2.84
C ILE A 59 -11.03 -8.99 -4.34
N THR A 60 -12.05 -9.67 -4.88
CA THR A 60 -12.48 -9.45 -6.26
C THR A 60 -13.44 -8.26 -6.31
N SER A 61 -13.01 -7.18 -6.95
CA SER A 61 -13.89 -6.11 -7.47
C SER A 61 -13.94 -6.22 -9.00
N ASN A 62 -14.79 -5.45 -9.67
CA ASN A 62 -15.00 -5.58 -11.12
C ASN A 62 -14.00 -4.72 -11.92
N ASN A 63 -13.05 -4.08 -11.25
CA ASN A 63 -12.19 -3.06 -11.83
C ASN A 63 -10.74 -3.54 -11.90
N GLU A 64 -10.21 -3.73 -13.11
CA GLU A 64 -8.83 -4.12 -13.33
C GLU A 64 -7.89 -2.89 -13.25
N PHE A 65 -7.19 -2.75 -12.13
CA PHE A 65 -6.20 -1.70 -11.90
C PHE A 65 -4.79 -2.27 -12.01
N GLU A 66 -3.90 -1.56 -12.71
CA GLU A 66 -2.49 -1.89 -12.86
C GLU A 66 -1.63 -0.90 -12.06
N LEU A 67 -0.82 -1.42 -11.15
CA LEU A 67 0.25 -0.70 -10.47
C LEU A 67 1.55 -0.87 -11.26
N LEU A 68 2.22 0.25 -11.53
CA LEU A 68 3.40 0.30 -12.38
C LEU A 68 4.57 0.94 -11.63
N PHE A 69 5.70 0.23 -11.63
CA PHE A 69 7.02 0.75 -11.28
C PHE A 69 8.01 0.48 -12.42
N PRO A 70 9.15 1.21 -12.49
CA PRO A 70 10.10 1.06 -13.59
C PRO A 70 10.80 -0.29 -13.68
N SER A 71 11.12 -0.94 -12.55
CA SER A 71 11.92 -2.17 -12.52
C SER A 71 11.10 -3.43 -12.24
N MET A 72 9.84 -3.27 -11.84
CA MET A 72 8.91 -4.35 -11.57
C MET A 72 7.97 -4.57 -12.76
N LEU A 73 7.58 -5.82 -13.02
CA LEU A 73 6.45 -6.09 -13.92
C LEU A 73 5.18 -5.41 -13.37
N PRO A 74 4.25 -4.98 -14.24
CA PRO A 74 2.98 -4.44 -13.79
C PRO A 74 2.27 -5.43 -12.86
N HIS A 75 1.82 -4.95 -11.69
CA HIS A 75 1.03 -5.75 -10.75
C HIS A 75 -0.41 -5.30 -10.83
N ALA A 76 -1.31 -6.24 -11.17
CA ALA A 76 -2.72 -5.94 -11.30
C ALA A 76 -3.50 -6.43 -10.09
N THR A 77 -4.57 -5.72 -9.76
CA THR A 77 -5.61 -6.24 -8.88
C THR A 77 -6.97 -5.92 -9.46
N THR A 78 -7.91 -6.83 -9.23
CA THR A 78 -9.32 -6.57 -9.41
C THR A 78 -9.95 -5.92 -8.19
N GLY A 79 -9.25 -5.89 -7.04
CA GLY A 79 -9.73 -5.37 -5.76
C GLY A 79 -9.72 -3.85 -5.67
N ASP A 80 -9.84 -3.34 -4.43
CA ASP A 80 -10.07 -1.90 -4.19
C ASP A 80 -8.84 -1.18 -3.62
N PHE A 81 -7.74 -1.90 -3.34
CA PHE A 81 -6.53 -1.28 -2.83
C PHE A 81 -5.21 -2.00 -3.18
N PHE A 82 -4.11 -1.27 -2.96
CA PHE A 82 -2.78 -1.83 -2.76
C PHE A 82 -2.20 -1.35 -1.42
N ILE A 83 -1.34 -2.16 -0.81
CA ILE A 83 -0.57 -1.80 0.38
C ILE A 83 0.91 -1.78 0.05
N LEU A 84 1.57 -0.66 0.36
CA LEU A 84 3.01 -0.50 0.18
C LEU A 84 3.71 -0.38 1.54
N LEU A 85 4.77 -1.17 1.70
CA LEU A 85 5.60 -1.27 2.90
C LEU A 85 7.08 -1.26 2.51
N SER A 86 7.97 -0.89 3.42
CA SER A 86 9.41 -1.09 3.20
C SER A 86 9.78 -2.54 3.49
N ILE A 87 10.63 -3.13 2.64
CA ILE A 87 11.32 -4.40 2.89
C ILE A 87 12.52 -4.07 3.78
N LEU A 88 12.52 -4.64 4.98
CA LEU A 88 13.59 -4.48 5.96
C LEU A 88 14.65 -5.57 5.81
N ASP A 89 14.21 -6.79 5.46
CA ASP A 89 15.09 -7.93 5.25
C ASP A 89 14.49 -8.91 4.25
N LYS A 90 15.35 -9.62 3.54
CA LYS A 90 14.98 -10.66 2.56
C LYS A 90 16.03 -11.77 2.58
N GLN A 91 15.71 -12.90 3.20
CA GLN A 91 16.59 -14.05 3.34
C GLN A 91 15.79 -15.36 3.23
N ASP A 92 16.38 -16.36 2.59
CA ASP A 92 15.88 -17.75 2.54
C ASP A 92 14.38 -17.92 2.20
N GLY A 93 13.88 -17.11 1.26
CA GLY A 93 12.48 -17.16 0.85
C GLY A 93 11.51 -16.48 1.82
N ALA A 94 12.01 -15.75 2.81
CA ALA A 94 11.22 -14.87 3.68
C ALA A 94 11.48 -13.40 3.35
N ILE A 95 10.45 -12.58 3.51
CA ILE A 95 10.50 -11.11 3.43
C ILE A 95 9.99 -10.56 4.75
N ILE A 96 10.74 -9.66 5.39
CA ILE A 96 10.27 -8.90 6.54
C ILE A 96 9.91 -7.49 6.07
N ALA A 97 8.64 -7.15 6.16
CA ALA A 97 8.10 -5.86 5.77
C ALA A 97 7.77 -5.00 7.00
N GLY A 98 7.98 -3.70 6.90
CA GLY A 98 7.71 -2.77 7.99
C GLY A 98 7.33 -1.38 7.50
N THR A 99 7.40 -0.42 8.43
CA THR A 99 7.08 0.98 8.16
C THR A 99 7.76 1.49 6.90
N LEU A 100 6.98 2.10 6.01
CA LEU A 100 7.46 2.72 4.79
C LEU A 100 8.36 3.90 5.13
N GLY A 101 9.67 3.70 4.95
CA GLY A 101 10.69 4.71 5.26
C GLY A 101 10.62 5.92 4.33
N LEU A 102 11.16 7.05 4.77
CA LEU A 102 11.12 8.31 4.00
C LEU A 102 11.71 8.18 2.59
N LYS A 103 12.83 7.47 2.46
CA LYS A 103 13.49 7.22 1.16
C LYS A 103 12.59 6.41 0.24
N ASP A 104 11.96 5.37 0.76
CA ASP A 104 11.07 4.51 0.00
C ASP A 104 9.81 5.27 -0.40
N TYR A 105 9.20 6.02 0.52
CA TYR A 105 8.08 6.93 0.23
C TYR A 105 8.42 7.93 -0.89
N ALA A 106 9.61 8.52 -0.88
CA ALA A 106 10.06 9.42 -1.94
C ALA A 106 10.22 8.71 -3.29
N THR A 107 10.76 7.48 -3.30
CA THR A 107 10.82 6.62 -4.49
C THR A 107 9.42 6.33 -5.03
N VAL A 108 8.49 5.95 -4.15
CA VAL A 108 7.08 5.70 -4.53
C VAL A 108 6.50 6.97 -5.17
N ARG A 109 6.61 8.12 -4.51
CA ARG A 109 6.02 9.38 -5.00
C ARG A 109 6.56 9.80 -6.37
N LYS A 110 7.83 9.51 -6.65
CA LYS A 110 8.47 9.83 -7.93
C LYS A 110 8.03 8.88 -9.05
N ASN A 111 8.05 7.58 -8.77
CA ASN A 111 8.05 6.55 -9.82
C ASN A 111 6.71 5.83 -9.99
N LEU A 112 5.87 5.78 -8.95
CA LEU A 112 4.61 5.05 -8.98
C LEU A 112 3.66 5.63 -10.02
N ARG A 113 3.09 4.76 -10.85
CA ARG A 113 2.01 5.09 -11.78
C ARG A 113 0.90 4.05 -11.65
N PHE A 114 -0.31 4.47 -12.01
CA PHE A 114 -1.48 3.60 -12.07
C PHE A 114 -2.16 3.68 -13.41
N ARG A 115 -2.72 2.55 -13.85
CA ARG A 115 -3.55 2.46 -15.04
C ARG A 115 -4.83 1.69 -14.75
N ARG A 116 -5.87 2.03 -15.50
CA ARG A 116 -7.11 1.24 -15.62
C ARG A 116 -7.56 1.32 -17.08
N ASN A 117 -7.81 0.18 -17.72
CA ASN A 117 -8.21 0.12 -19.13
C ASN A 117 -7.32 0.97 -20.05
N ASN A 118 -5.99 0.84 -19.90
CA ASN A 118 -4.97 1.58 -20.64
C ASN A 118 -4.90 3.11 -20.40
N LYS A 119 -5.69 3.65 -19.46
CA LYS A 119 -5.65 5.08 -19.09
C LYS A 119 -4.93 5.28 -17.77
N TYR A 120 -3.98 6.22 -17.75
CA TYR A 120 -3.29 6.59 -16.52
C TYR A 120 -4.23 7.31 -15.56
N LEU A 121 -4.19 6.91 -14.29
CA LEU A 121 -4.96 7.53 -13.23
C LEU A 121 -4.11 8.50 -12.43
N PRO A 122 -4.64 9.68 -12.06
CA PRO A 122 -3.96 10.58 -11.14
C PRO A 122 -3.87 9.96 -9.75
N ILE A 123 -2.77 10.25 -9.04
CA ILE A 123 -2.57 9.87 -7.64
C ILE A 123 -2.77 11.12 -6.77
N ILE A 124 -3.76 11.07 -5.90
CA ILE A 124 -4.07 12.11 -4.92
C ILE A 124 -3.37 11.73 -3.62
N TRP A 125 -2.35 12.51 -3.25
CA TRP A 125 -1.59 12.30 -2.02
C TRP A 125 -2.26 13.02 -0.86
N LYS A 126 -2.74 12.26 0.13
CA LYS A 126 -3.26 12.81 1.38
C LYS A 126 -2.19 12.79 2.45
N GLU A 127 -2.06 13.89 3.18
CA GLU A 127 -1.23 13.94 4.38
C GLU A 127 -1.80 12.98 5.43
N GLY A 128 -0.92 12.31 6.16
CA GLY A 128 -1.34 11.43 7.25
C GLY A 128 -2.02 12.27 8.31
N THR A 129 -3.31 12.07 8.53
CA THR A 129 -4.00 12.68 9.67
C THR A 129 -3.44 12.06 10.94
N ASN A 130 -2.63 12.81 11.69
CA ASN A 130 -2.44 12.51 13.10
C ASN A 130 -3.81 12.70 13.75
N GLU A 131 -4.40 11.65 14.33
CA GLU A 131 -5.65 11.78 15.08
C GLU A 131 -5.52 12.73 16.30
N ALA A 132 -4.28 13.13 16.65
CA ALA A 132 -3.99 14.18 17.62
C ALA A 132 -4.46 15.59 17.18
N ASP A 133 -4.48 15.88 15.87
CA ASP A 133 -4.81 17.22 15.37
C ASP A 133 -6.33 17.52 15.40
N LYS A 134 -7.16 16.51 15.70
CA LYS A 134 -8.63 16.68 15.83
C LYS A 134 -9.08 17.07 17.24
N ILE A 135 -8.19 17.10 18.23
CA ILE A 135 -8.56 17.40 19.62
C ILE A 135 -8.45 18.91 19.91
N GLU A 136 -7.60 19.66 19.20
CA GLU A 136 -7.41 21.10 19.46
C GLU A 136 -8.51 22.00 18.89
N GLU A 137 -9.24 21.59 17.84
CA GLU A 137 -10.34 22.42 17.30
C GLU A 137 -11.63 22.40 18.13
N ASN A 138 -11.81 21.44 19.05
CA ASN A 138 -13.00 21.38 19.91
C ASN A 138 -12.81 22.01 21.31
N SER A 139 -11.65 22.61 21.59
CA SER A 139 -11.36 23.24 22.89
C SER A 139 -11.46 24.78 22.88
N SER A 140 -11.90 25.37 21.75
CA SER A 140 -12.16 26.81 21.64
C SER A 140 -13.63 27.05 21.30
N ASN A 141 -14.52 26.86 22.28
CA ASN A 141 -15.88 27.41 22.30
C ASN A 141 -16.19 27.92 23.70
#